data_AF-A0A7C6TVQ9-F1
#
_entry.id   AF-A0A7C6TVQ9-F1
#
_cell.length_a   1.000
_cell.length_b   1.000
_cell.length_c   1.000
_cell.angle_alpha   90.00
_cell.angle_beta   90.00
_cell.angle_gamma   90.00
#
_symmetry.space_group_name_H-M   'P 1'
#
loop_
_entity.id
_entity.type
_entity.pdbx_description
1 polymer ?
#
loop_
_entity_poly.entity_id
_entity_poly.type
_entity_poly.pdbx_seq_one_letter_code
_entity_poly.pdbx_strand_id
1 'polypeptide(L)' 'MASREFAVDNAPVYNRTSPLRWILSHARHYAYLPVITVLASILSNSLLSYSSVLVGQAFAWITGPDPALADL' A
#
# COMPACT_ATOMS: atom_id res chain seq x y z
N MET A 1 31.81 -9.47 17.73
CA MET A 1 32.30 -9.13 16.38
C MET A 1 33.12 -10.31 15.91
N ALA A 2 32.72 -10.99 14.83
CA ALA A 2 33.53 -12.05 14.22
C ALA A 2 34.33 -11.43 13.07
N SER A 3 35.65 -11.56 13.08
CA SER A 3 36.53 -11.10 12.01
C SER A 3 36.15 -11.78 10.69
N ARG A 4 35.79 -11.00 9.67
CA ARG A 4 35.56 -11.49 8.30
C ARG A 4 36.78 -11.11 7.47
N GLU A 5 37.57 -12.11 7.10
CA GLU A 5 38.85 -11.93 6.36
C GLU A 5 38.64 -11.54 4.89
N PHE A 6 37.42 -11.64 4.37
CA PHE A 6 37.03 -11.19 3.02
C PHE A 6 35.70 -10.42 3.07
N ALA A 7 35.74 -9.20 3.62
CA ALA A 7 34.57 -8.32 3.63
C ALA A 7 34.57 -7.40 2.39
N VAL A 8 33.46 -7.38 1.65
CA VAL A 8 33.21 -6.38 0.60
C VAL A 8 33.21 -5.00 1.25
N ASP A 9 34.05 -4.10 0.73
CA ASP A 9 34.11 -2.72 1.18
C ASP A 9 32.73 -2.07 0.94
N ASN A 10 32.04 -1.66 2.02
CA ASN A 10 30.64 -1.18 2.06
C ASN A 10 29.51 -2.23 2.16
N ALA A 11 29.77 -3.45 2.61
CA ALA A 11 28.67 -4.39 2.92
C ALA A 11 27.71 -3.79 3.99
N PRO A 12 26.38 -3.76 3.75
CA PRO A 12 25.43 -3.18 4.69
C PRO A 12 25.48 -3.89 6.04
N VAL A 13 25.68 -3.12 7.12
CA VAL A 13 25.71 -3.63 8.49
C VAL A 13 24.28 -3.72 9.01
N TYR A 14 23.71 -4.92 8.97
CA TYR A 14 22.39 -5.17 9.55
C TYR A 14 22.47 -5.36 11.06
N ASN A 15 21.70 -4.57 11.81
CA ASN A 15 21.61 -4.70 13.26
C ASN A 15 20.74 -5.93 13.60
N ARG A 16 21.37 -7.00 14.09
CA ARG A 16 20.70 -8.28 14.44
C ARG A 16 20.31 -8.37 15.92
N THR A 17 20.52 -7.31 16.70
CA THR A 17 20.37 -7.34 18.17
C THR A 17 18.91 -7.37 18.62
N SER A 18 17.96 -7.02 17.74
CA SER A 18 16.52 -7.10 17.99
C SER A 18 15.79 -7.36 16.66
N PRO A 19 14.74 -8.22 16.63
CA PRO A 19 13.97 -8.50 15.41
C PRO A 19 13.41 -7.24 14.76
N LEU A 20 12.88 -6.31 15.56
CA LEU A 20 12.38 -5.03 15.07
C LEU A 20 13.50 -4.16 14.48
N ARG A 21 14.64 -4.05 15.16
CA ARG A 21 15.80 -3.29 14.66
C ARG A 21 16.38 -3.90 13.38
N TRP A 22 16.32 -5.22 13.24
CA TRP A 22 16.71 -5.93 12.03
C TRP A 22 15.78 -5.60 10.86
N ILE A 23 14.46 -5.69 11.06
CA ILE A 23 13.45 -5.34 10.05
C ILE A 23 13.60 -3.87 9.62
N LEU A 24 13.72 -2.94 10.57
CA LEU A 24 13.92 -1.52 10.24
C LEU A 24 15.24 -1.27 9.50
N SER A 25 16.33 -1.97 9.86
CA SER A 25 17.61 -1.86 9.15
C SER A 25 17.53 -2.36 7.71
N HIS A 26 16.73 -3.41 7.46
CA HIS A 26 16.46 -3.93 6.12
C HIS A 26 15.54 -2.99 5.32
N ALA A 27 14.48 -2.50 5.95
CA ALA A 27 13.51 -1.62 5.33
C ALA A 27 14.10 -0.27 4.91
N ARG A 28 15.19 0.20 5.54
CA ARG A 28 15.88 1.43 5.14
C ARG A 28 16.54 1.35 3.76
N HIS A 29 17.05 0.20 3.35
CA HIS A 29 17.67 0.05 2.03
C HIS A 29 16.63 0.07 0.90
N TYR A 30 15.40 -0.38 1.18
CA TYR A 30 14.27 -0.39 0.25
C TYR A 30 13.09 0.40 0.81
N ALA A 31 13.33 1.61 1.32
CA ALA A 31 12.31 2.41 2.02
C ALA A 31 11.11 2.79 1.14
N TYR A 32 11.27 2.76 -0.19
CA TYR A 32 10.17 3.00 -1.13
C TYR A 32 9.12 1.89 -1.11
N LEU A 33 9.50 0.62 -0.83
CA LEU A 33 8.55 -0.50 -0.79
C LEU A 33 7.47 -0.33 0.30
N PRO A 34 7.80 -0.11 1.59
CA PRO A 34 6.77 0.10 2.61
C PRO A 34 5.94 1.35 2.36
N VAL A 35 6.54 2.42 1.80
CA VAL A 35 5.80 3.62 1.41
C VAL A 35 4.76 3.30 0.34
N ILE A 36 5.16 2.60 -0.74
CA ILE A 36 4.24 2.17 -1.81
C ILE A 36 3.14 1.28 -1.24
N THR A 37 3.47 0.34 -0.35
CA THR A 37 2.47 -0.54 0.28
C THR A 37 1.43 0.26 1.06
N VAL A 38 1.85 1.27 1.84
CA VAL A 38 0.92 2.15 2.58
C VAL A 38 0.04 2.95 1.61
N LEU A 39 0.63 3.55 0.58
CA LEU A 39 -0.12 4.32 -0.42
C LEU A 39 -1.13 3.45 -1.18
N ALA A 40 -0.71 2.26 -1.61
CA ALA A 40 -1.58 1.29 -2.28
C ALA A 40 -2.72 0.83 -1.36
N SER A 41 -2.43 0.65 -0.06
CA SER A 41 -3.45 0.28 0.92
C SER A 41 -4.48 1.39 1.10
N ILE A 42 -4.05 2.65 1.22
CA ILE A 42 -4.95 3.81 1.30
C ILE A 42 -5.82 3.85 0.04
N LEU A 43 -5.22 3.81 -1.14
CA LEU A 43 -5.94 3.85 -2.41
C LEU A 43 -6.96 2.71 -2.53
N SER A 44 -6.56 1.49 -2.20
CA SER A 44 -7.43 0.31 -2.25
C SER A 44 -8.66 0.49 -1.35
N ASN A 45 -8.44 0.92 -0.10
CA ASN A 45 -9.54 1.17 0.83
C ASN A 45 -10.43 2.32 0.35
N SER A 46 -9.86 3.41 -0.17
CA SER A 46 -10.63 4.54 -0.72
C SER A 46 -11.51 4.12 -1.89
N LEU A 47 -10.97 3.32 -2.83
CA LEU A 47 -11.73 2.82 -3.98
C LEU A 47 -12.85 1.87 -3.54
N LEU A 48 -12.56 0.98 -2.60
CA LEU A 48 -13.57 0.08 -2.04
C LEU A 48 -14.69 0.87 -1.34
N SER A 49 -14.36 1.87 -0.52
CA SER A 49 -15.36 2.73 0.10
C SER A 49 -16.16 3.54 -0.92
N TYR A 50 -15.51 4.06 -1.97
CA TYR A 50 -16.17 4.86 -2.99
C TYR A 50 -17.11 4.04 -3.88
N SER A 51 -16.88 2.72 -4.01
CA SER A 51 -17.74 1.84 -4.79
C SER A 51 -19.22 1.90 -4.33
N SER A 52 -19.47 1.98 -3.02
CA SER A 52 -20.84 2.09 -2.49
C SER A 52 -21.53 3.40 -2.90
N VAL A 53 -20.77 4.49 -3.02
CA VAL A 53 -21.29 5.78 -3.50
C VAL A 53 -21.70 5.67 -4.96
N LEU A 54 -20.87 5.04 -5.80
CA LEU A 54 -21.19 4.81 -7.22
C LEU A 54 -22.45 3.94 -7.37
N VAL A 55 -22.60 2.90 -6.56
CA VAL A 55 -23.81 2.07 -6.54
C VAL A 55 -25.03 2.91 -6.18
N GLY A 56 -24.95 3.73 -5.13
CA GLY A 56 -26.06 4.62 -4.74
C GLY A 56 -26.45 5.61 -5.85
N GLN A 57 -25.46 6.19 -6.53
CA GLN A 57 -25.69 7.09 -7.67
C GLN A 57 -26.35 6.37 -8.85
N ALA A 58 -25.92 5.15 -9.16
CA ALA A 58 -26.52 4.34 -10.22
C ALA A 58 -28.00 4.05 -9.93
N PHE A 59 -28.35 3.71 -8.68
CA PHE A 59 -29.76 3.54 -8.30
C PHE A 59 -30.54 4.85 -8.38
N ALA A 60 -29.96 5.97 -7.92
CA ALA A 60 -30.61 7.28 -8.02
C ALA A 60 -30.90 7.69 -9.47
N TRP A 61 -30.04 7.29 -10.42
CA TRP A 61 -30.29 7.48 -11.85
C TRP A 61 -31.45 6.65 -12.40
N ILE A 62 -31.66 5.43 -11.89
CA ILE A 62 -32.74 4.54 -12.34
C ILE A 62 -34.07 4.92 -11.69
N THR A 63 -34.07 5.35 -10.42
CA THR A 63 -35.29 5.67 -9.68
C THR A 63 -35.62 7.17 -9.67
N GLY A 64 -34.82 7.97 -10.37
CA GLY A 64 -34.95 9.42 -10.41
C GLY A 64 -36.17 9.89 -11.21
N PRO A 65 -36.45 11.21 -11.21
CA PRO A 65 -37.59 11.78 -11.95
C PRO A 65 -37.49 11.62 -13.47
N ASP A 66 -36.27 11.44 -13.99
CA ASP A 66 -35.96 11.21 -15.40
C ASP A 66 -35.07 9.96 -15.53
N PRO A 67 -35.64 8.74 -15.48
CA PRO A 67 -34.86 7.52 -15.53
C PRO A 67 -34.21 7.36 -16.90
N ALA A 68 -32.88 7.25 -16.95
CA ALA A 68 -32.16 7.05 -18.22
C ALA A 68 -32.55 5.76 -18.98
N LEU A 69 -33.19 4.80 -18.29
CA LEU A 69 -33.69 3.55 -18.87
C LEU A 69 -35.18 3.62 -19.25
N ALA A 70 -35.84 4.78 -19.10
CA ALA A 70 -37.27 4.90 -19.44
C ALA A 70 -37.55 4.70 -20.94
N ASP A 71 -36.54 4.93 -21.79
CA ASP A 71 -36.64 4.87 -23.25
C ASP A 71 -36.06 3.59 -23.89
N LEU A 72 -35.61 2.61 -23.09
CA LEU A 72 -35.14 1.29 -23.55
C LEU A 72 -36.22 0.22 -23.44
#